data_AF-X1UPR2-F1
#
_entry.id   AF-X1UPR2-F1
#
_cell.length_a   1.000
_cell.length_b   1.000
_cell.length_c   1.000
_cell.angle_alpha   90.00
_cell.angle_beta   90.00
_cell.angle_gamma   90.00
#
_symmetry.space_group_name_H-M   'P 1'
#
loop_
_entity.id
_entity.type
_entity.pdbx_description
1 polymer ?
#
loop_
_entity_poly.entity_id
_entity_poly.type
_entity_poly.pdbx_seq_one_letter_code
_entity_poly.pdbx_strand_id
1 'polypeptide(L)'
;RLQSWAPFNIFICLNGRHWLERSLQKHNISYLKDGNCFPWIEDVEVAQALMDKQLETNWSDMLNGLVRNICPGLNSILPLRPDYYWSADETEWATDIMFNSSKELDKLYPSSPSHALEAVLYVW
;
A
#
# COMPACT_ATOMS: atom_id res chain seq x y z
N ARG A 1 38.17 3.48 -14.26
CA ARG A 1 37.10 2.87 -13.43
C ARG A 1 36.71 3.90 -12.37
N LEU A 2 35.45 4.33 -12.36
CA LEU A 2 34.87 5.17 -11.30
C LEU A 2 33.53 4.52 -10.91
N GLN A 3 33.43 4.05 -9.68
CA GLN A 3 32.21 3.52 -9.06
C GLN A 3 31.93 4.46 -7.89
N SER A 4 30.81 5.17 -7.90
CA SER A 4 30.31 5.87 -6.72
C SER A 4 28.85 6.25 -6.93
N TRP A 5 27.95 5.76 -6.09
CA TRP A 5 26.65 6.41 -5.97
C TRP A 5 26.34 6.58 -4.47
N ALA A 6 26.50 7.81 -3.97
CA ALA A 6 25.63 8.34 -2.91
C ALA A 6 24.16 8.14 -3.34
N PRO A 7 23.12 8.20 -2.50
CA PRO A 7 21.78 7.82 -2.93
C PRO A 7 21.21 8.88 -3.89
N PHE A 8 21.61 8.86 -5.15
CA PHE A 8 21.07 9.74 -6.18
C PHE A 8 19.76 9.14 -6.73
N ASN A 9 19.62 7.80 -6.72
CA ASN A 9 18.38 7.09 -7.03
C ASN A 9 17.92 6.25 -5.84
N ILE A 10 16.66 6.39 -5.45
CA ILE A 10 16.04 5.67 -4.34
C ILE A 10 14.78 4.99 -4.87
N PHE A 11 14.67 3.69 -4.64
CA PHE A 11 13.49 2.90 -5.00
C PHE A 11 12.74 2.53 -3.73
N ILE A 12 11.43 2.76 -3.72
CA ILE A 12 10.55 2.49 -2.57
C ILE A 12 9.38 1.67 -3.08
N CYS A 13 9.17 0.50 -2.47
CA CYS A 13 8.01 -0.34 -2.72
C CYS A 13 6.95 -0.09 -1.64
N LEU A 14 5.71 0.15 -2.06
CA LEU A 14 4.59 0.44 -1.17
C LEU A 14 3.47 -0.56 -1.41
N ASN A 15 2.84 -1.02 -0.32
CA ASN A 15 1.67 -1.87 -0.38
C ASN A 15 0.56 -1.23 0.47
N GLY A 16 -0.49 -0.73 -0.19
CA GLY A 16 -1.61 -0.04 0.47
C GLY A 16 -2.40 -0.94 1.44
N ARG A 17 -2.42 -2.26 1.21
CA ARG A 17 -3.09 -3.22 2.10
C ARG A 17 -2.31 -3.47 3.38
N HIS A 18 -0.99 -3.55 3.29
CA HIS A 18 -0.15 -3.57 4.48
C HIS A 18 -0.23 -2.24 5.24
N TRP A 19 -0.35 -1.10 4.55
CA TRP A 19 -0.63 0.17 5.21
C TRP A 19 -1.98 0.13 5.93
N LEU A 20 -3.07 -0.29 5.27
CA LEU A 20 -4.38 -0.44 5.90
C LEU A 20 -4.30 -1.29 7.17
N GLU A 21 -3.63 -2.44 7.11
CA GLU A 21 -3.43 -3.33 8.27
C GLU A 21 -2.81 -2.59 9.46
N ARG A 22 -1.72 -1.84 9.23
CA ARG A 22 -1.06 -1.05 10.29
C ARG A 22 -1.97 0.04 10.83
N SER A 23 -2.78 0.65 9.97
CA SER A 23 -3.76 1.66 10.39
C SER A 23 -4.87 1.05 11.25
N LEU A 24 -5.40 -0.13 10.90
CA LEU A 24 -6.40 -0.85 11.70
C LEU A 24 -5.84 -1.22 13.08
N GLN A 25 -4.61 -1.75 13.14
CA GLN A 25 -3.90 -2.04 14.40
C GLN A 25 -3.78 -0.80 15.28
N LYS A 26 -3.41 0.35 14.70
CA LYS A 26 -3.26 1.61 15.44
C LYS A 26 -4.58 2.12 16.02
N HIS A 27 -5.70 1.84 15.35
CA HIS A 27 -7.05 2.23 15.81
C HIS A 27 -7.72 1.14 16.65
N ASN A 28 -7.04 0.03 16.93
CA ASN A 28 -7.57 -1.15 17.64
C ASN A 28 -8.83 -1.73 17.00
N ILE A 29 -8.89 -1.73 15.67
CA ILE A 29 -10.00 -2.32 14.90
C ILE A 29 -9.65 -3.76 14.59
N SER A 30 -10.54 -4.69 14.95
CA SER A 30 -10.33 -6.12 14.73
C SER A 30 -10.51 -6.47 13.26
N TYR A 31 -9.72 -7.42 12.76
CA TYR A 31 -9.80 -7.86 11.36
C TYR A 31 -9.29 -9.30 11.21
N LEU A 32 -9.70 -9.95 10.11
CA LEU A 32 -9.09 -11.16 9.58
C LEU A 32 -8.40 -10.82 8.26
N LYS A 33 -7.26 -11.45 8.01
CA LYS A 33 -6.46 -11.22 6.81
C LYS A 33 -5.90 -12.53 6.28
N ASP A 34 -5.94 -12.68 4.97
CA ASP A 34 -5.30 -13.76 4.22
C ASP A 34 -4.61 -13.19 2.98
N GLY A 35 -3.28 -13.27 2.92
CA GLY A 35 -2.50 -12.61 1.88
C GLY A 35 -2.76 -11.09 1.82
N ASN A 36 -3.27 -10.59 0.69
CA ASN A 36 -3.69 -9.18 0.53
C ASN A 36 -5.20 -8.97 0.77
N CYS A 37 -5.96 -10.04 1.03
CA CYS A 37 -7.39 -10.01 1.22
C CYS A 37 -7.75 -9.79 2.68
N PHE A 38 -8.82 -9.03 2.93
CA PHE A 38 -9.45 -8.86 4.24
C PHE A 38 -10.85 -9.49 4.21
N PRO A 39 -10.98 -10.78 4.55
CA PRO A 39 -12.29 -11.45 4.54
C PRO A 39 -13.28 -10.86 5.54
N TRP A 40 -12.77 -10.22 6.60
CA TRP A 40 -13.60 -9.61 7.64
C TRP A 40 -12.86 -8.44 8.30
N ILE A 41 -13.57 -7.33 8.51
CA ILE A 41 -13.13 -6.17 9.28
C ILE A 41 -14.29 -5.76 10.19
N GLU A 42 -13.99 -5.43 11.45
CA GLU A 42 -14.97 -5.06 12.47
C GLU A 42 -15.77 -3.80 12.10
N ASP A 43 -15.09 -2.79 11.58
CA ASP A 43 -15.66 -1.51 11.17
C ASP A 43 -15.18 -1.18 9.75
N VAL A 44 -16.05 -1.43 8.77
CA VAL A 44 -15.73 -1.28 7.34
C VAL A 44 -15.71 0.18 6.94
N GLU A 45 -16.58 1.00 7.53
CA GLU A 45 -16.66 2.44 7.30
C GLU A 45 -15.35 3.13 7.71
N VAL A 46 -14.82 2.78 8.89
CA VAL A 46 -13.51 3.31 9.33
C VAL A 46 -12.38 2.75 8.47
N ALA A 47 -12.43 1.48 8.06
CA ALA A 47 -11.42 0.93 7.15
C ALA A 47 -11.39 1.65 5.80
N GLN A 48 -12.56 1.98 5.23
CA GLN A 48 -12.67 2.77 4.01
C GLN A 48 -12.10 4.17 4.21
N ALA A 49 -12.48 4.87 5.28
CA ALA A 49 -11.95 6.19 5.58
C ALA A 49 -10.42 6.20 5.76
N LEU A 50 -9.86 5.12 6.32
CA LEU A 50 -8.41 4.95 6.43
C LEU A 50 -7.73 4.74 5.07
N MET A 51 -8.36 4.04 4.14
CA MET A 51 -7.86 3.89 2.77
C MET A 51 -7.96 5.21 1.99
N ASP A 52 -9.08 5.91 2.07
CA ASP A 52 -9.28 7.20 1.40
C ASP A 52 -8.21 8.21 1.84
N LYS A 53 -7.88 8.21 3.14
CA LYS A 53 -6.82 9.05 3.67
C LYS A 53 -5.42 8.74 3.11
N GLN A 54 -5.16 7.51 2.65
CA GLN A 54 -3.89 7.18 1.99
C GLN A 54 -3.73 7.97 0.68
N LEU A 55 -4.82 8.22 -0.04
CA LEU A 55 -4.81 8.98 -1.31
C LEU A 55 -4.48 10.46 -1.10
N GLU A 56 -4.75 10.99 0.09
CA GLU A 56 -4.43 12.37 0.48
C GLU A 56 -2.98 12.55 0.96
N THR A 57 -2.16 11.49 0.91
CA THR A 57 -0.77 11.54 1.38
C THR A 57 0.03 12.55 0.56
N ASN A 58 0.70 13.47 1.26
CA ASN A 58 1.76 14.27 0.65
C ASN A 58 3.01 13.38 0.46
N TRP A 59 3.06 12.71 -0.69
CA TRP A 59 4.07 11.71 -1.02
C TRP A 59 5.49 12.28 -0.95
N SER A 60 5.73 13.47 -1.52
CA SER A 60 7.06 14.08 -1.52
C SER A 60 7.58 14.30 -0.10
N ASP A 61 6.76 14.85 0.80
CA ASP A 61 7.17 15.10 2.19
C ASP A 61 7.40 13.81 2.97
N MET A 62 6.53 12.82 2.79
CA MET A 62 6.66 11.51 3.44
C MET A 62 7.95 10.81 3.01
N LEU A 63 8.19 10.72 1.71
CA LEU A 63 9.36 10.03 1.14
C LEU A 63 10.65 10.77 1.50
N ASN A 64 10.66 12.11 1.41
CA ASN A 64 11.79 12.92 1.88
C ASN A 64 12.07 12.71 3.39
N GLY A 65 11.02 12.54 4.20
CA GLY A 65 11.14 12.16 5.61
C GLY A 65 11.83 10.82 5.80
N LEU A 66 11.44 9.80 5.01
CA LEU A 66 12.08 8.48 5.04
C LEU A 66 13.56 8.56 4.66
N VAL A 67 13.90 9.32 3.62
CA VAL A 67 15.31 9.49 3.21
C VAL A 67 16.14 10.13 4.33
N ARG A 68 15.62 11.15 5.01
CA ARG A 68 16.31 11.77 6.16
C ARG A 68 16.56 10.78 7.30
N ASN A 69 15.61 9.88 7.55
CA ASN A 69 15.76 8.87 8.59
C ASN A 69 16.77 7.78 8.23
N ILE A 70 16.79 7.34 6.97
CA ILE A 70 17.69 6.27 6.49
C ILE A 70 19.10 6.81 6.25
N CYS A 71 19.23 8.06 5.77
CA CYS A 71 20.49 8.70 5.42
C CYS A 71 20.64 10.07 6.13
N PRO A 72 20.78 10.10 7.47
CA PRO A 72 20.82 11.35 8.23
C PRO A 72 22.02 12.25 7.86
N GLY A 73 23.12 11.67 7.39
CA GLY A 73 24.33 12.40 6.96
C GLY A 73 24.28 12.96 5.52
N LEU A 74 23.22 12.68 4.75
CA LEU A 74 23.16 13.01 3.32
C LEU A 74 23.41 14.50 3.04
N ASN A 75 22.80 15.37 3.86
CA ASN A 75 22.94 16.83 3.74
C ASN A 75 24.32 17.37 4.10
N SER A 76 25.13 16.59 4.82
CA SER A 76 26.52 16.96 5.15
C SER A 76 27.51 16.52 4.08
N ILE A 77 27.13 15.54 3.25
CA ILE A 77 27.97 14.95 2.21
C ILE A 77 27.71 15.64 0.85
N LEU A 78 26.49 16.10 0.60
CA LEU A 78 26.12 16.77 -0.65
C LEU A 78 26.00 18.30 -0.46
N PRO A 79 26.90 19.11 -1.05
CA PRO A 79 26.89 20.57 -0.87
C PRO A 79 25.66 21.25 -1.46
N LEU A 80 24.95 20.59 -2.38
CA LEU A 80 23.80 21.14 -3.11
C LEU A 80 22.44 20.81 -2.49
N ARG A 81 22.36 19.97 -1.44
CA ARG A 81 21.11 19.52 -0.79
C ARG A 81 19.98 19.26 -1.80
N PRO A 82 20.17 18.29 -2.73
CA PRO A 82 19.20 18.08 -3.79
C PRO A 82 17.83 17.69 -3.21
N ASP A 83 16.78 18.37 -3.66
CA ASP A 83 15.41 17.90 -3.45
C ASP A 83 15.19 16.67 -4.35
N TYR A 84 14.67 15.59 -3.76
CA TYR A 84 14.34 14.41 -4.54
C TYR A 84 13.11 14.69 -5.40
N TYR A 85 13.25 14.42 -6.70
CA TYR A 85 12.12 14.27 -7.59
C TYR A 85 11.59 12.84 -7.47
N TRP A 86 10.31 12.70 -7.14
CA TRP A 86 9.65 11.41 -6.97
C TRP A 86 8.76 11.10 -8.18
N SER A 87 8.94 9.93 -8.77
CA SER A 87 8.01 9.33 -9.73
C SER A 87 7.54 7.98 -9.21
N ALA A 88 6.41 7.50 -9.73
CA ALA A 88 5.88 6.19 -9.42
C ALA A 88 5.83 5.38 -10.73
N ASP A 89 6.49 4.23 -10.71
CA ASP A 89 6.45 3.23 -11.77
C ASP A 89 5.76 1.97 -11.22
N GLU A 90 5.19 1.14 -12.09
CA GLU A 90 4.51 -0.11 -11.71
C GLU A 90 3.35 0.08 -10.71
N THR A 91 2.60 1.17 -10.84
CA THR A 91 1.45 1.44 -9.97
C THR A 91 0.25 0.58 -10.34
N GLU A 92 -0.33 -0.10 -9.36
CA GLU A 92 -1.61 -0.80 -9.48
C GLU A 92 -2.72 -0.09 -8.70
N TRP A 93 -3.96 -0.22 -9.17
CA TRP A 93 -5.16 0.24 -8.47
C TRP A 93 -6.03 -0.97 -8.18
N ALA A 94 -6.47 -1.13 -6.94
CA ALA A 94 -7.30 -2.26 -6.51
C ALA A 94 -8.61 -1.76 -5.90
N THR A 95 -9.69 -2.50 -6.12
CA THR A 95 -11.01 -2.26 -5.50
C THR A 95 -11.47 -3.52 -4.82
N ASP A 96 -11.85 -3.42 -3.55
CA ASP A 96 -12.48 -4.52 -2.81
C ASP A 96 -13.99 -4.45 -2.92
N ILE A 97 -14.61 -5.61 -2.97
CA ILE A 97 -16.06 -5.74 -2.88
C ILE A 97 -16.34 -6.73 -1.75
N MET A 98 -17.03 -6.26 -0.71
CA MET A 98 -17.47 -7.09 0.41
C MET A 98 -18.91 -7.53 0.20
N PHE A 99 -19.19 -8.79 0.51
CA PHE A 99 -20.51 -9.39 0.40
C PHE A 99 -21.09 -9.70 1.78
N ASN A 100 -22.36 -9.38 1.99
CA ASN A 100 -23.07 -9.69 3.24
C ASN A 100 -23.37 -11.18 3.43
N SER A 101 -23.29 -11.98 2.36
CA SER A 101 -23.40 -13.43 2.43
C SER A 101 -22.76 -14.10 1.21
N SER A 102 -22.36 -15.36 1.36
CA SER A 102 -21.89 -16.18 0.23
C SER A 102 -22.94 -16.30 -0.88
N LYS A 103 -24.24 -16.31 -0.53
CA LYS A 103 -25.32 -16.38 -1.53
C LYS A 103 -25.37 -15.17 -2.46
N GLU A 104 -25.00 -13.98 -1.99
CA GLU A 104 -24.93 -12.80 -2.85
C GLU A 104 -23.72 -12.87 -3.78
N LEU A 105 -22.60 -13.42 -3.30
CA LEU A 105 -21.44 -13.72 -4.14
C LEU A 105 -21.77 -14.76 -5.22
N ASP A 106 -22.48 -15.83 -4.85
CA ASP A 106 -22.88 -16.91 -5.77
C ASP A 106 -23.77 -16.41 -6.92
N LYS A 107 -24.53 -15.32 -6.72
CA LYS A 107 -25.33 -14.71 -7.80
C LYS A 107 -24.47 -14.05 -8.87
N LEU A 108 -23.35 -13.44 -8.47
CA LEU A 108 -22.41 -12.82 -9.40
C LEU A 108 -21.48 -13.85 -10.05
N TYR A 109 -21.21 -14.95 -9.33
CA TYR A 109 -20.36 -16.05 -9.79
C TYR A 109 -21.09 -17.39 -9.69
N PRO A 110 -22.09 -17.65 -10.55
CA PRO A 110 -22.75 -18.94 -10.61
C PRO A 110 -21.78 -19.97 -11.23
N SER A 111 -20.93 -20.56 -10.39
CA SER A 111 -20.15 -21.77 -10.65
C SER A 111 -19.42 -21.83 -12.01
N SER A 112 -18.28 -21.13 -12.14
CA SER A 112 -17.15 -21.62 -12.94
C SER A 112 -15.83 -20.98 -12.42
N PRO A 113 -14.71 -21.73 -12.29
CA PRO A 113 -13.50 -21.23 -11.61
C PRO A 113 -12.66 -20.23 -12.42
N SER A 114 -13.12 -19.77 -13.58
CA SER A 114 -12.24 -19.16 -14.59
C SER A 114 -12.17 -17.62 -14.60
N HIS A 115 -12.86 -16.92 -13.70
CA HIS A 115 -12.79 -15.45 -13.67
C HIS A 115 -12.62 -14.94 -12.24
N ALA A 116 -11.49 -15.29 -11.63
CA ALA A 116 -10.93 -14.48 -10.58
C ALA A 116 -10.67 -13.08 -11.18
N LEU A 117 -11.35 -12.07 -10.63
CA LEU A 117 -10.85 -10.70 -10.73
C LEU A 117 -9.38 -10.75 -10.29
N GLU A 118 -8.48 -10.03 -10.98
CA GLU A 118 -7.10 -9.78 -10.53
C GLU A 118 -7.09 -8.89 -9.26
N ALA A 119 -7.81 -9.31 -8.21
CA ALA A 119 -7.36 -9.12 -6.85
C ALA A 119 -6.50 -10.36 -6.57
N VAL A 120 -5.22 -10.18 -6.27
CA VAL A 120 -4.25 -11.26 -6.06
C VAL A 120 -4.84 -12.36 -5.16
N LEU A 121 -5.36 -13.41 -5.78
CA LEU A 121 -5.93 -14.61 -5.19
C LEU A 121 -4.87 -15.69 -5.33
N TYR A 122 -4.22 -16.07 -4.23
CA TYR A 122 -3.63 -17.40 -4.16
C TYR A 122 -4.76 -18.37 -3.81
N VAL A 123 -4.99 -19.33 -4.70
CA VAL A 123 -5.87 -20.49 -4.46
C VAL A 123 -4.96 -21.66 -4.10
N TRP A 124 -5.05 -22.09 -2.83
CA TRP A 124 -4.42 -23.24 -2.13
C TRP A 124 -2.90 -23.44 -2.26
#